data_AF-A0A9P8N9X9-F1
#
_entry.id   AF-A0A9P8N9X9-F1
#
_cell.length_a   1.000
_cell.length_b   1.000
_cell.length_c   1.000
_cell.angle_alpha   90.00
_cell.angle_beta   90.00
_cell.angle_gamma   90.00
#
_symmetry.space_group_name_H-M   'P 1'
#
loop_
_entity.id
_entity.type
_entity.pdbx_description
1 polymer ?
#
loop_
_entity_poly.entity_id
_entity_poly.type
_entity_poly.pdbx_seq_one_letter_code
_entity_poly.pdbx_strand_id
1 'polypeptide(L)'
;MAGVSDAWKAAQKAAREERKREQARQRREQRGYDPKAYREKDAQRSWSKASPETKEDYLKRVRTYENFLVEEKGMPVGYKVGKEHPVPTLDELKELFRWYIDSTKGKLDPEGRPTMKTTLIRAQQFVPGFALETGKRIPEQDATELYCWIEKDLVAQKFIKVIKKPKYNVKPGDFERGMRTLWADDDLIFMSGRFRVQFHFTTLLYFCIGARVAAICPKFKHRAERGLRYKHIELVLFRTVDAPWKIGYRLDQTWVKNNVDPENTALGAAIWDCDEPLYAGALLLLALAITDGALFGYSSAADFFEQVIPPGCNQLPLRWNDKALNRCIIRHTTAKGVSEDLLLKERY
;
A
#
# COMPACT_ATOMS: atom_id res chain seq x y z
N MET A 1 -32.89 55.59 -2.51
CA MET A 1 -31.90 54.72 -3.20
C MET A 1 -32.57 53.39 -3.49
N ALA A 2 -33.10 53.25 -4.71
CA ALA A 2 -33.96 52.14 -5.12
C ALA A 2 -33.13 50.87 -5.38
N GLY A 3 -33.68 49.74 -4.97
CA GLY A 3 -33.04 48.42 -5.01
C GLY A 3 -32.69 47.98 -6.42
N VAL A 4 -31.44 47.53 -6.58
CA VAL A 4 -30.99 46.81 -7.76
C VAL A 4 -31.88 45.57 -7.93
N SER A 5 -32.74 45.60 -8.96
CA SER A 5 -33.70 44.55 -9.31
C SER A 5 -33.03 43.18 -9.37
N ASP A 6 -33.66 42.16 -8.78
CA ASP A 6 -33.19 40.76 -8.82
C ASP A 6 -32.98 40.25 -10.26
N ALA A 7 -33.65 40.86 -11.24
CA ALA A 7 -33.44 40.59 -12.67
C ALA A 7 -32.02 40.96 -13.14
N TRP A 8 -31.42 42.02 -12.61
CA TRP A 8 -30.06 42.44 -12.96
C TRP A 8 -29.00 41.47 -12.39
N LYS A 9 -29.19 41.01 -11.16
CA LYS A 9 -28.34 39.98 -10.54
C LYS A 9 -28.45 38.65 -11.29
N ALA A 10 -29.65 38.27 -11.72
CA ALA A 10 -29.89 37.08 -12.54
C ALA A 10 -29.20 37.19 -13.92
N ALA A 11 -29.31 38.34 -14.59
CA ALA A 11 -28.64 38.59 -15.86
C ALA A 11 -27.10 38.56 -15.73
N GLN A 12 -26.55 39.14 -14.65
CA GLN A 12 -25.12 39.11 -14.38
C GLN A 12 -24.60 37.69 -14.08
N LYS A 13 -25.39 36.87 -13.36
CA LYS A 13 -25.10 35.46 -13.13
C LYS A 13 -25.10 34.66 -14.43
N ALA A 14 -26.10 34.86 -15.29
CA ALA A 14 -26.20 34.21 -16.60
C ALA A 14 -25.01 34.57 -17.51
N ALA A 15 -24.62 35.84 -17.57
CA ALA A 15 -23.44 36.28 -18.32
C ALA A 15 -22.14 35.65 -17.79
N ARG A 16 -22.00 35.51 -16.46
CA ARG A 16 -20.84 34.84 -15.84
C ARG A 16 -20.80 33.35 -16.17
N GLU A 17 -21.95 32.67 -16.16
CA GLU A 17 -22.06 31.26 -16.53
C GLU A 17 -21.73 31.03 -18.01
N GLU A 18 -22.19 31.90 -18.91
CA GLU A 18 -21.88 31.80 -20.33
C GLU A 18 -20.39 32.03 -20.60
N ARG A 19 -19.76 33.00 -19.93
CA ARG A 19 -18.30 33.19 -19.98
C ARG A 19 -17.54 31.95 -19.50
N LYS A 20 -18.01 31.27 -18.44
CA LYS A 20 -17.41 30.01 -17.97
C LYS A 20 -17.54 28.90 -19.00
N ARG A 21 -18.69 28.80 -19.68
CA ARG A 21 -18.93 27.80 -20.75
C ARG A 21 -18.02 28.05 -21.94
N GLU A 22 -17.87 29.31 -22.35
CA GLU A 22 -16.99 29.70 -23.45
C GLU A 22 -15.52 29.38 -23.17
N GLN A 23 -15.03 29.75 -21.98
CA GLN A 23 -13.69 29.35 -21.54
C GLN A 23 -13.50 27.83 -21.49
N ALA A 24 -14.56 27.08 -21.15
CA ALA A 24 -14.51 25.62 -21.17
C ALA A 24 -14.56 25.02 -22.59
N ARG A 25 -15.14 25.71 -23.58
CA ARG A 25 -15.08 25.34 -25.00
C ARG A 25 -13.68 25.58 -25.56
N GLN A 26 -13.13 26.77 -25.37
CA GLN A 26 -11.77 27.11 -25.80
C GLN A 26 -10.71 26.16 -25.20
N ARG A 27 -10.83 25.82 -23.89
CA ARG A 27 -9.94 24.83 -23.27
C ARG A 27 -10.06 23.44 -23.90
N ARG A 28 -11.26 23.03 -24.36
CA ARG A 28 -11.45 21.74 -25.04
C ARG A 28 -10.80 21.74 -26.42
N GLU A 29 -10.95 22.83 -27.16
CA GLU A 29 -10.32 23.03 -28.47
C GLU A 29 -8.79 23.04 -28.36
N GLN A 30 -8.23 23.84 -27.44
CA GLN A 30 -6.78 23.88 -27.18
C GLN A 30 -6.18 22.52 -26.78
N ARG A 31 -6.98 21.68 -26.11
CA ARG A 31 -6.58 20.33 -25.69
C ARG A 31 -6.91 19.25 -26.70
N GLY A 32 -7.49 19.58 -27.86
CA GLY A 32 -7.87 18.61 -28.89
C GLY A 32 -8.91 17.59 -28.42
N TYR A 33 -9.88 18.01 -27.60
CA TYR A 33 -10.92 17.10 -27.10
C TYR A 33 -11.78 16.55 -28.26
N ASP A 34 -11.75 15.23 -28.46
CA ASP A 34 -12.65 14.51 -29.36
C ASP A 34 -13.58 13.57 -28.56
N PRO A 35 -14.90 13.77 -28.59
CA PRO A 35 -15.87 12.90 -27.91
C PRO A 35 -15.98 11.48 -28.51
N LYS A 36 -15.30 11.18 -29.62
CA LYS A 36 -15.25 9.85 -30.23
C LYS A 36 -13.96 9.09 -29.92
N ALA A 37 -12.87 9.78 -29.62
CA ALA A 37 -11.53 9.21 -29.46
C ALA A 37 -11.44 8.02 -28.49
N TYR A 38 -12.27 7.98 -27.44
CA TYR A 38 -12.24 6.91 -26.43
C TYR A 38 -13.49 6.04 -26.39
N ARG A 39 -14.46 6.20 -27.31
CA ARG A 39 -15.75 5.47 -27.22
C ARG A 39 -15.60 3.96 -27.17
N GLU A 40 -14.74 3.38 -28.00
CA GLU A 40 -14.51 1.94 -28.02
C GLU A 40 -13.82 1.48 -26.73
N LYS A 41 -12.81 2.23 -26.29
CA LYS A 41 -12.06 1.96 -25.06
C LYS A 41 -12.93 2.09 -23.79
N ASP A 42 -13.84 3.05 -23.77
CA ASP A 42 -14.77 3.29 -22.65
C ASP A 42 -15.96 2.31 -22.68
N ALA A 43 -16.36 1.85 -23.88
CA ALA A 43 -17.36 0.79 -24.04
C ALA A 43 -16.83 -0.58 -23.57
N GLN A 44 -15.52 -0.81 -23.65
CA GLN A 44 -14.87 -1.94 -23.00
C GLN A 44 -14.97 -1.76 -21.48
N ARG A 45 -15.89 -2.50 -20.84
CA ARG A 45 -15.93 -2.55 -19.38
C ARG A 45 -14.57 -3.02 -18.87
N SER A 46 -14.07 -2.43 -17.79
CA SER A 46 -12.81 -2.88 -17.18
C SER A 46 -13.03 -4.22 -16.46
N TRP A 47 -13.05 -5.33 -17.19
CA TRP A 47 -13.44 -6.66 -16.68
C TRP A 47 -12.46 -7.22 -15.64
N SER A 48 -11.26 -6.66 -15.51
CA SER A 48 -10.35 -6.99 -14.41
C SER A 48 -9.32 -5.90 -14.12
N LYS A 49 -9.70 -4.93 -13.28
CA LYS A 49 -8.73 -4.03 -12.60
C LYS A 49 -7.90 -4.77 -11.52
N ALA A 50 -8.14 -6.06 -11.34
CA ALA A 50 -7.42 -6.91 -10.40
C ALA A 50 -5.99 -7.15 -10.88
N SER A 51 -5.02 -7.07 -9.96
CA SER A 51 -3.63 -7.39 -10.26
C SER A 51 -3.48 -8.86 -10.68
N PRO A 52 -2.41 -9.26 -11.41
CA PRO A 52 -2.17 -10.65 -11.77
C PRO A 52 -2.24 -11.61 -10.57
N GLU A 53 -1.73 -11.21 -9.41
CA GLU A 53 -1.81 -12.01 -8.17
C GLU A 53 -3.24 -12.18 -7.68
N THR A 54 -4.04 -11.11 -7.78
CA THR A 54 -5.44 -11.15 -7.38
C THR A 54 -6.23 -12.07 -8.31
N LYS A 55 -5.93 -12.06 -9.62
CA LYS A 55 -6.52 -12.99 -10.59
C LYS A 55 -6.17 -14.43 -10.25
N GLU A 56 -4.92 -14.71 -9.90
CA GLU A 56 -4.50 -16.06 -9.49
C GLU A 56 -5.27 -16.55 -8.26
N ASP A 57 -5.49 -15.67 -7.27
CA ASP A 57 -6.30 -16.00 -6.09
C ASP A 57 -7.77 -16.28 -6.43
N TYR A 58 -8.33 -15.57 -7.41
CA TYR A 58 -9.67 -15.81 -7.93
C TYR A 58 -9.75 -17.18 -8.63
N LEU A 59 -8.77 -17.52 -9.48
CA LEU A 59 -8.71 -18.83 -10.14
C LEU A 59 -8.60 -19.98 -9.14
N LYS A 60 -7.89 -19.80 -8.03
CA LYS A 60 -7.86 -20.79 -6.93
C LYS A 60 -9.25 -21.06 -6.34
N ARG A 61 -10.15 -20.08 -6.35
CA ARG A 61 -11.54 -20.28 -5.90
C ARG A 61 -12.34 -21.07 -6.92
N VAL A 62 -12.15 -20.82 -8.21
CA VAL A 62 -12.81 -21.61 -9.27
C VAL A 62 -12.38 -23.07 -9.18
N ARG A 63 -11.10 -23.36 -8.90
CA ARG A 63 -10.64 -24.74 -8.63
C ARG A 63 -11.31 -25.38 -7.42
N THR A 64 -11.65 -24.60 -6.40
CA THR A 64 -12.41 -25.11 -5.24
C THR A 64 -13.83 -25.52 -5.66
N TYR A 65 -14.43 -24.74 -6.56
CA TYR A 65 -15.74 -25.06 -7.15
C TYR A 65 -15.66 -26.28 -8.10
N GLU A 66 -14.59 -26.44 -8.87
CA GLU A 66 -14.36 -27.66 -9.66
C GLU A 66 -14.36 -28.92 -8.78
N ASN A 67 -13.72 -28.87 -7.60
CA ASN A 67 -13.74 -29.98 -6.65
C ASN A 67 -15.16 -30.28 -6.14
N PHE A 68 -15.92 -29.24 -5.76
CA PHE A 68 -17.33 -29.38 -5.39
C PHE A 68 -18.16 -30.05 -6.49
N LEU A 69 -17.96 -29.63 -7.75
CA LEU A 69 -18.67 -30.23 -8.89
C LEU A 69 -18.35 -31.72 -9.07
N VAL A 70 -17.09 -32.12 -8.83
CA VAL A 70 -16.67 -33.52 -8.91
C VAL A 70 -17.27 -34.34 -7.76
N GLU A 71 -17.16 -33.85 -6.53
CA GLU A 71 -17.58 -34.58 -5.33
C GLU A 71 -19.11 -34.65 -5.16
N GLU A 72 -19.81 -33.54 -5.37
CA GLU A 72 -21.23 -33.41 -5.03
C GLU A 72 -22.15 -33.41 -6.26
N LYS A 73 -21.64 -33.06 -7.44
CA LYS A 73 -22.44 -32.97 -8.68
C LYS A 73 -22.09 -34.05 -9.71
N GLY A 74 -21.24 -35.02 -9.36
CA GLY A 74 -20.92 -36.17 -10.20
C GLY A 74 -20.16 -35.84 -11.48
N MET A 75 -19.48 -34.69 -11.54
CA MET A 75 -18.61 -34.36 -12.67
C MET A 75 -17.38 -35.29 -12.71
N PRO A 76 -16.82 -35.58 -13.89
CA PRO A 76 -15.68 -36.48 -14.01
C PRO A 76 -14.47 -35.91 -13.26
N VAL A 77 -13.66 -36.80 -12.67
CA VAL A 77 -12.42 -36.42 -12.00
C VAL A 77 -11.55 -35.59 -12.94
N GLY A 78 -11.09 -34.43 -12.47
CA GLY A 78 -10.32 -33.49 -13.28
C GLY A 78 -11.15 -32.53 -14.13
N TYR A 79 -12.48 -32.47 -13.93
CA TYR A 79 -13.36 -31.50 -14.57
C TYR A 79 -12.83 -30.07 -14.42
N LYS A 80 -12.90 -29.31 -15.52
CA LYS A 80 -12.49 -27.90 -15.57
C LYS A 80 -13.65 -27.02 -15.98
N VAL A 81 -13.88 -25.99 -15.19
CA VAL A 81 -14.87 -24.96 -15.52
C VAL A 81 -14.29 -24.13 -16.65
N GLY A 82 -15.00 -24.07 -17.77
CA GLY A 82 -14.59 -23.32 -18.96
C GLY A 82 -15.75 -22.52 -19.56
N LYS A 83 -15.54 -21.96 -20.75
CA LYS A 83 -16.53 -21.10 -21.44
C LYS A 83 -17.91 -21.74 -21.61
N GLU A 84 -17.97 -23.05 -21.79
CA GLU A 84 -19.22 -23.77 -21.99
C GLU A 84 -19.99 -24.03 -20.68
N HIS A 85 -19.33 -23.94 -19.52
CA HIS A 85 -19.98 -24.19 -18.24
C HIS A 85 -21.10 -23.17 -17.98
N PRO A 86 -22.31 -23.61 -17.55
CA PRO A 86 -23.42 -22.70 -17.27
C PRO A 86 -23.10 -21.81 -16.06
N VAL A 87 -23.80 -20.69 -15.96
CA VAL A 87 -23.69 -19.83 -14.77
C VAL A 87 -24.37 -20.56 -13.60
N PRO A 88 -23.71 -20.73 -12.43
CA PRO A 88 -24.31 -21.38 -11.28
C PRO A 88 -25.52 -20.59 -10.79
N THR A 89 -26.58 -21.30 -10.38
CA THR A 89 -27.75 -20.66 -9.77
C THR A 89 -27.44 -20.22 -8.35
N LEU A 90 -28.27 -19.32 -7.79
CA LEU A 90 -28.14 -18.92 -6.39
C LEU A 90 -28.14 -20.11 -5.42
N ASP A 91 -28.98 -21.11 -5.66
CA ASP A 91 -29.07 -22.30 -4.82
C ASP A 91 -27.78 -23.12 -4.87
N GLU A 92 -27.22 -23.30 -6.07
CA GLU A 92 -25.93 -23.97 -6.25
C GLU A 92 -24.79 -23.21 -5.58
N LEU A 93 -24.80 -21.87 -5.63
CA LEU A 93 -23.83 -21.05 -4.90
C LEU A 93 -23.96 -21.26 -3.38
N LYS A 94 -25.19 -21.29 -2.85
CA LYS A 94 -25.43 -21.54 -1.42
C LYS A 94 -24.97 -22.95 -1.01
N GLU A 95 -25.20 -23.96 -1.85
CA GLU A 95 -24.69 -25.33 -1.65
C GLU A 95 -23.16 -25.39 -1.65
N LEU A 96 -22.52 -24.79 -2.65
CA LEU A 96 -21.06 -24.68 -2.73
C LEU A 96 -20.47 -24.10 -1.46
N PHE A 97 -21.04 -23.02 -0.93
CA PHE A 97 -20.51 -22.37 0.26
C PHE A 97 -20.79 -23.15 1.54
N ARG A 98 -21.88 -23.92 1.62
CA ARG A 98 -22.06 -24.90 2.72
C ARG A 98 -21.01 -26.00 2.66
N TRP A 99 -20.84 -26.62 1.50
CA TRP A 99 -19.80 -27.63 1.28
C TRP A 99 -18.41 -27.08 1.60
N TYR A 100 -18.09 -25.86 1.18
CA TYR A 100 -16.83 -25.20 1.51
C TYR A 100 -16.63 -25.01 3.03
N ILE A 101 -17.68 -24.60 3.75
CA ILE A 101 -17.62 -24.40 5.20
C ILE A 101 -17.33 -25.72 5.90
N ASP A 102 -18.06 -26.78 5.54
CA ASP A 102 -17.93 -28.09 6.20
C ASP A 102 -16.67 -28.86 5.78
N SER A 103 -16.13 -28.61 4.59
CA SER A 103 -14.86 -29.18 4.11
C SER A 103 -13.62 -28.41 4.58
N THR A 104 -13.77 -27.24 5.20
CA THR A 104 -12.63 -26.38 5.58
C THR A 104 -12.40 -26.37 7.08
N LYS A 105 -11.18 -26.72 7.50
CA LYS A 105 -10.73 -26.49 8.88
C LYS A 105 -10.33 -25.02 9.12
N GLY A 106 -11.19 -24.28 9.79
CA GLY A 106 -10.94 -22.94 10.32
C GLY A 106 -9.96 -22.93 11.50
N LYS A 107 -9.37 -21.75 11.74
CA LYS A 107 -8.33 -21.55 12.77
C LYS A 107 -8.83 -20.88 14.05
N LEU A 108 -9.94 -20.17 13.98
CA LEU A 108 -10.39 -19.27 15.06
C LEU A 108 -11.61 -19.78 15.80
N ASP A 109 -12.50 -20.49 15.10
CA ASP A 109 -13.66 -21.10 15.72
C ASP A 109 -13.21 -22.38 16.48
N PRO A 110 -13.55 -22.53 17.77
CA PRO A 110 -13.31 -23.77 18.50
C PRO A 110 -13.94 -25.01 17.85
N GLU A 111 -15.06 -24.86 17.14
CA GLU A 111 -15.70 -25.94 16.37
C GLU A 111 -14.96 -26.27 15.07
N GLY A 112 -13.89 -25.53 14.76
CA GLY A 112 -13.04 -25.79 13.60
C GLY A 112 -13.62 -25.34 12.27
N ARG A 113 -14.75 -24.61 12.23
CA ARG A 113 -15.32 -24.03 11.00
C ARG A 113 -14.64 -22.70 10.62
N PRO A 114 -14.63 -22.33 9.32
CA PRO A 114 -14.19 -21.00 8.91
C PRO A 114 -15.14 -19.92 9.42
N THR A 115 -14.58 -18.76 9.78
CA THR A 115 -15.38 -17.60 10.21
C THR A 115 -16.17 -17.02 9.04
N MET A 116 -17.27 -16.31 9.34
CA MET A 116 -18.07 -15.57 8.36
C MET A 116 -17.21 -14.75 7.39
N LYS A 117 -16.26 -13.99 7.93
CA LYS A 117 -15.41 -13.11 7.10
C LYS A 117 -14.54 -13.86 6.11
N THR A 118 -14.04 -15.04 6.48
CA THR A 118 -13.26 -15.89 5.59
C THR A 118 -14.14 -16.39 4.44
N THR A 119 -15.31 -16.94 4.76
CA THR A 119 -16.27 -17.45 3.77
C THR A 119 -16.72 -16.36 2.81
N LEU A 120 -17.08 -15.18 3.33
CA LEU A 120 -17.46 -14.04 2.51
C LEU A 120 -16.36 -13.63 1.53
N ILE A 121 -15.11 -13.54 1.99
CA ILE A 121 -13.97 -13.22 1.11
C ILE A 121 -13.82 -14.30 0.02
N ARG A 122 -14.06 -15.58 0.34
CA ARG A 122 -14.02 -16.64 -0.68
C ARG A 122 -15.12 -16.47 -1.73
N ALA A 123 -16.34 -16.11 -1.33
CA ALA A 123 -17.42 -15.79 -2.25
C ALA A 123 -17.07 -14.58 -3.14
N GLN A 124 -16.59 -13.49 -2.55
CA GLN A 124 -16.18 -12.28 -3.27
C GLN A 124 -14.99 -12.50 -4.22
N GLN A 125 -14.16 -13.52 -3.97
CA GLN A 125 -13.09 -13.94 -4.88
C GLN A 125 -13.58 -14.90 -5.97
N PHE A 126 -14.56 -15.76 -5.64
CA PHE A 126 -15.13 -16.72 -6.57
C PHE A 126 -15.91 -16.03 -7.68
N VAL A 127 -16.82 -15.10 -7.35
CA VAL A 127 -17.67 -14.43 -8.34
C VAL A 127 -16.89 -13.80 -9.52
N PRO A 128 -15.87 -12.96 -9.28
CA PRO A 128 -15.03 -12.46 -10.38
C PRO A 128 -14.13 -13.54 -10.98
N GLY A 129 -13.73 -14.56 -10.23
CA GLY A 129 -12.96 -15.70 -10.74
C GLY A 129 -13.73 -16.52 -11.77
N PHE A 130 -14.99 -16.80 -11.50
CA PHE A 130 -15.88 -17.50 -12.41
C PHE A 130 -16.01 -16.75 -13.74
N ALA A 131 -16.19 -15.42 -13.68
CA ALA A 131 -16.26 -14.59 -14.87
C ALA A 131 -14.93 -14.52 -15.63
N LEU A 132 -13.79 -14.59 -14.95
CA LEU A 132 -12.48 -14.66 -15.60
C LEU A 132 -12.30 -15.95 -16.39
N GLU A 133 -12.73 -17.08 -15.84
CA GLU A 133 -12.52 -18.40 -16.46
C GLU A 133 -13.53 -18.69 -17.58
N THR A 134 -14.80 -18.33 -17.36
CA THR A 134 -15.90 -18.66 -18.29
C THR A 134 -16.26 -17.54 -19.25
N GLY A 135 -15.89 -16.30 -18.94
CA GLY A 135 -16.40 -15.11 -19.63
C GLY A 135 -17.85 -14.74 -19.28
N LYS A 136 -18.53 -15.50 -18.42
CA LYS A 136 -19.93 -15.30 -18.03
C LYS A 136 -20.04 -14.72 -16.62
N ARG A 137 -20.98 -13.80 -16.40
CA ARG A 137 -21.19 -13.19 -15.08
C ARG A 137 -22.25 -13.94 -14.31
N ILE A 138 -21.98 -14.14 -13.02
CA ILE A 138 -23.04 -14.37 -12.04
C ILE A 138 -23.85 -13.07 -11.93
N PRO A 139 -25.20 -13.12 -12.00
CA PRO A 139 -26.04 -11.95 -11.82
C PRO A 139 -25.70 -11.18 -10.56
N GLU A 140 -25.71 -9.85 -10.63
CA GLU A 140 -25.35 -9.00 -9.48
C GLU A 140 -26.31 -9.18 -8.30
N GLN A 141 -27.59 -9.44 -8.59
CA GLN A 141 -28.60 -9.77 -7.58
C GLN A 141 -28.23 -11.05 -6.85
N ASP A 142 -27.91 -12.14 -7.57
CA ASP A 142 -27.53 -13.42 -6.97
C ASP A 142 -26.23 -13.31 -6.16
N ALA A 143 -25.22 -12.59 -6.66
CA ALA A 143 -23.98 -12.36 -5.93
C ALA A 143 -24.23 -11.57 -4.63
N THR A 144 -25.07 -10.53 -4.69
CA THR A 144 -25.42 -9.71 -3.52
C THR A 144 -26.21 -10.52 -2.49
N GLU A 145 -27.18 -11.30 -2.95
CA GLU A 145 -27.99 -12.20 -2.12
C GLU A 145 -27.12 -13.27 -1.46
N LEU A 146 -26.17 -13.88 -2.18
CA LEU A 146 -25.19 -14.80 -1.63
C LEU A 146 -24.38 -14.16 -0.50
N TYR A 147 -23.87 -12.94 -0.70
CA TYR A 147 -23.08 -12.23 0.31
C TYR A 147 -23.92 -11.92 1.55
N CYS A 148 -25.14 -11.42 1.36
CA CYS A 148 -26.09 -11.16 2.45
C CYS A 148 -26.41 -12.43 3.24
N TRP A 149 -26.66 -13.54 2.55
CA TRP A 149 -26.94 -14.84 3.17
C TRP A 149 -25.75 -15.35 4.01
N ILE A 150 -24.51 -15.18 3.55
CA ILE A 150 -23.30 -15.52 4.33
C ILE A 150 -23.17 -14.61 5.56
N GLU A 151 -23.34 -13.29 5.39
CA GLU A 151 -23.12 -12.32 6.46
C GLU A 151 -24.20 -12.35 7.54
N LYS A 152 -25.44 -12.61 7.15
CA LYS A 152 -26.62 -12.50 8.02
C LYS A 152 -27.21 -13.86 8.35
N ASP A 153 -27.68 -14.59 7.35
CA ASP A 153 -28.52 -15.78 7.57
C ASP A 153 -27.73 -16.93 8.18
N LEU A 154 -26.55 -17.26 7.63
CA LEU A 154 -25.67 -18.29 8.20
C LEU A 154 -25.20 -17.95 9.62
N VAL A 155 -25.03 -16.67 9.91
CA VAL A 155 -24.67 -16.19 11.25
C VAL A 155 -25.86 -16.30 12.20
N ALA A 156 -27.05 -15.89 11.78
CA ALA A 156 -28.28 -15.99 12.57
C ALA A 156 -28.63 -17.46 12.87
N GLN A 157 -28.39 -18.36 11.91
CA GLN A 157 -28.52 -19.81 12.05
C GLN A 157 -27.43 -20.44 12.92
N LYS A 158 -26.44 -19.64 13.39
CA LYS A 158 -25.25 -20.09 14.13
C LYS A 158 -24.42 -21.13 13.37
N PHE A 159 -24.54 -21.21 12.05
CA PHE A 159 -23.78 -22.13 11.22
C PHE A 159 -22.31 -21.72 11.11
N ILE A 160 -22.05 -20.41 11.08
CA ILE A 160 -20.73 -19.79 11.14
C ILE A 160 -20.71 -18.61 12.11
N LYS A 161 -19.52 -18.28 12.64
CA LYS A 161 -19.38 -17.25 13.67
C LYS A 161 -18.66 -15.99 13.15
N VAL A 162 -19.00 -14.84 13.72
CA VAL A 162 -18.36 -13.54 13.47
C VAL A 162 -17.16 -13.36 14.42
N ILE A 163 -16.19 -14.27 14.33
CA ILE A 163 -14.96 -14.23 15.14
C ILE A 163 -13.85 -13.55 14.34
N LYS A 164 -13.08 -12.68 15.01
CA LYS A 164 -11.89 -12.04 14.43
C LYS A 164 -10.72 -12.20 15.39
N LYS A 165 -9.52 -12.40 14.85
CA LYS A 165 -8.31 -12.36 15.67
C LYS A 165 -8.18 -10.95 16.29
N PRO A 166 -7.94 -10.82 17.60
CA PRO A 166 -7.65 -9.52 18.20
C PRO A 166 -6.43 -8.91 17.50
N LYS A 167 -6.51 -7.61 17.21
CA LYS A 167 -5.39 -6.84 16.68
C LYS A 167 -4.71 -6.14 17.84
N TYR A 168 -3.56 -6.65 18.23
CA TYR A 168 -2.67 -5.97 19.18
C TYR A 168 -1.75 -5.06 18.37
N ASN A 169 -2.08 -3.76 18.35
CA ASN A 169 -1.23 -2.78 17.69
C ASN A 169 -0.02 -2.49 18.60
N VAL A 170 1.14 -2.30 17.97
CA VAL A 170 2.36 -1.84 18.65
C VAL A 170 2.08 -0.49 19.29
N LYS A 171 2.36 -0.37 20.59
CA LYS A 171 2.27 0.90 21.34
C LYS A 171 3.65 1.56 21.45
N PRO A 172 3.73 2.86 21.78
CA PRO A 172 5.00 3.55 22.01
C PRO A 172 5.93 2.78 22.97
N GLY A 173 5.40 2.31 24.10
CA GLY A 173 6.20 1.54 25.07
C GLY A 173 6.68 0.17 24.57
N ASP A 174 6.01 -0.44 23.59
CA ASP A 174 6.49 -1.67 22.94
C ASP A 174 7.68 -1.35 22.02
N PHE A 175 7.58 -0.24 21.27
CA PHE A 175 8.67 0.26 20.42
C PHE A 175 9.90 0.62 21.25
N GLU A 176 9.74 1.44 22.30
CA GLU A 176 10.84 1.86 23.17
C GLU A 176 11.56 0.66 23.79
N ARG A 177 10.81 -0.31 24.32
CA ARG A 177 11.38 -1.53 24.89
C ARG A 177 12.17 -2.32 23.84
N GLY A 178 11.59 -2.51 22.66
CA GLY A 178 12.25 -3.21 21.56
C GLY A 178 13.55 -2.52 21.11
N MET A 179 13.54 -1.20 20.97
CA MET A 179 14.74 -0.45 20.58
C MET A 179 15.78 -0.42 21.71
N ARG A 180 15.38 -0.31 22.98
CA ARG A 180 16.33 -0.40 24.10
C ARG A 180 17.04 -1.75 24.12
N THR A 181 16.30 -2.86 24.02
CA THR A 181 16.88 -4.20 23.90
C THR A 181 17.80 -4.32 22.69
N LEU A 182 17.40 -3.82 21.51
CA LEU A 182 18.23 -3.83 20.30
C LEU A 182 19.62 -3.19 20.52
N TRP A 183 19.69 -2.14 21.35
CA TRP A 183 20.93 -1.40 21.58
C TRP A 183 21.71 -1.87 22.82
N ALA A 184 21.01 -2.30 23.87
CA ALA A 184 21.60 -2.61 25.17
C ALA A 184 21.98 -4.08 25.35
N ASP A 185 21.26 -5.00 24.70
CA ASP A 185 21.46 -6.43 24.91
C ASP A 185 22.48 -6.99 23.90
N ASP A 186 23.31 -7.92 24.37
CA ASP A 186 24.16 -8.72 23.51
C ASP A 186 23.31 -9.84 22.88
N ASP A 187 23.30 -9.89 21.55
CA ASP A 187 22.56 -10.91 20.83
C ASP A 187 23.32 -12.23 20.78
N LEU A 188 22.58 -13.33 20.87
CA LEU A 188 23.11 -14.70 20.65
C LEU A 188 23.63 -14.90 19.21
N ILE A 189 23.30 -13.98 18.29
CA ILE A 189 23.72 -13.99 16.90
C ILE A 189 24.37 -12.63 16.60
N PHE A 190 25.52 -12.63 15.93
CA PHE A 190 26.20 -11.39 15.56
C PHE A 190 25.27 -10.43 14.79
N MET A 191 25.02 -9.26 15.37
CA MET A 191 24.33 -8.16 14.73
C MET A 191 25.30 -7.01 14.45
N SER A 192 25.56 -6.72 13.18
CA SER A 192 26.41 -5.59 12.81
C SER A 192 25.79 -4.26 13.28
N GLY A 193 26.62 -3.28 13.64
CA GLY A 193 26.14 -1.93 13.99
C GLY A 193 25.30 -1.30 12.87
N ARG A 194 25.66 -1.53 11.59
CA ARG A 194 24.85 -1.10 10.43
C ARG A 194 23.44 -1.70 10.48
N PHE A 195 23.31 -2.98 10.84
CA PHE A 195 22.01 -3.64 10.94
C PHE A 195 21.15 -2.96 12.00
N ARG A 196 21.70 -2.71 13.19
CA ARG A 196 20.99 -2.03 14.28
C ARG A 196 20.46 -0.65 13.84
N VAL A 197 21.30 0.17 13.19
CA VAL A 197 20.89 1.49 12.66
C VAL A 197 19.78 1.36 11.61
N GLN A 198 19.94 0.48 10.61
CA GLN A 198 18.94 0.30 9.54
C GLN A 198 17.61 -0.25 10.08
N PHE A 199 17.65 -1.21 11.00
CA PHE A 199 16.48 -1.82 11.61
C PHE A 199 15.75 -0.79 12.48
N HIS A 200 16.48 -0.03 13.29
CA HIS A 200 15.93 1.06 14.10
C HIS A 200 15.25 2.11 13.21
N PHE A 201 15.95 2.61 12.19
CA PHE A 201 15.40 3.58 11.24
C PHE A 201 14.14 3.07 10.53
N THR A 202 14.16 1.82 10.04
CA THR A 202 13.01 1.21 9.34
C THR A 202 11.82 1.02 10.28
N THR A 203 12.06 0.60 11.52
CA THR A 203 11.01 0.41 12.52
C THR A 203 10.42 1.74 12.96
N LEU A 204 11.25 2.77 13.14
CA LEU A 204 10.80 4.11 13.46
C LEU A 204 9.98 4.71 12.31
N LEU A 205 10.40 4.54 11.06
CA LEU A 205 9.59 4.90 9.89
C LEU A 205 8.24 4.18 9.90
N TYR A 206 8.22 2.86 10.11
CA TYR A 206 6.98 2.11 10.23
C TYR A 206 6.06 2.69 11.32
N PHE A 207 6.63 3.02 12.48
CA PHE A 207 5.91 3.58 13.62
C PHE A 207 5.34 4.97 13.35
N CYS A 208 6.13 5.89 12.77
CA CYS A 208 5.75 7.28 12.56
C CYS A 208 4.73 7.47 11.43
N ILE A 209 4.86 6.74 10.33
CA ILE A 209 4.08 7.01 9.11
C ILE A 209 3.19 5.84 8.68
N GLY A 210 3.22 4.72 9.41
CA GLY A 210 2.42 3.54 9.09
C GLY A 210 2.77 2.91 7.73
N ALA A 211 3.96 3.21 7.20
CA ALA A 211 4.42 2.69 5.92
C ALA A 211 4.46 1.16 5.98
N ARG A 212 4.01 0.49 4.92
CA ARG A 212 4.12 -0.96 4.87
C ARG A 212 5.58 -1.35 4.75
N VAL A 213 5.98 -2.42 5.43
CA VAL A 213 7.31 -3.03 5.26
C VAL A 213 7.64 -3.19 3.77
N ALA A 214 6.69 -3.66 2.95
CA ALA A 214 6.86 -3.85 1.51
C ALA A 214 7.19 -2.58 0.69
N ALA A 215 6.91 -1.39 1.23
CA ALA A 215 7.24 -0.11 0.61
C ALA A 215 8.68 0.34 0.95
N ILE A 216 9.20 -0.11 2.10
CA ILE A 216 10.56 0.20 2.57
C ILE A 216 11.53 -0.91 2.12
N CYS A 217 11.23 -2.15 2.47
CA CYS A 217 11.89 -3.38 2.06
C CYS A 217 11.01 -4.11 1.04
N PRO A 218 11.36 -4.14 -0.26
CA PRO A 218 10.50 -4.70 -1.28
C PRO A 218 10.43 -6.24 -1.17
N LYS A 219 9.36 -6.82 -1.72
CA LYS A 219 9.30 -8.27 -1.97
C LYS A 219 10.33 -8.66 -3.03
N PHE A 220 10.84 -9.88 -2.98
CA PHE A 220 11.81 -10.40 -3.97
C PHE A 220 11.43 -10.12 -5.43
N LYS A 221 10.18 -10.34 -5.81
CA LYS A 221 9.69 -10.12 -7.18
C LYS A 221 9.66 -8.66 -7.64
N HIS A 222 9.71 -7.70 -6.73
CA HIS A 222 9.68 -6.26 -7.03
C HIS A 222 10.99 -5.55 -6.67
N ARG A 223 12.05 -6.32 -6.35
CA ARG A 223 13.31 -5.80 -5.81
C ARG A 223 14.02 -4.82 -6.74
N ALA A 224 13.87 -4.97 -8.06
CA ALA A 224 14.50 -4.07 -9.03
C ALA A 224 13.88 -2.66 -9.01
N GLU A 225 12.56 -2.58 -8.86
CA GLU A 225 11.79 -1.35 -9.03
C GLU A 225 11.42 -0.65 -7.71
N ARG A 226 11.26 -1.43 -6.63
CA ARG A 226 10.76 -0.95 -5.34
C ARG A 226 11.85 -0.88 -4.28
N GLY A 227 11.51 -0.30 -3.13
CA GLY A 227 12.36 -0.20 -1.95
C GLY A 227 12.86 1.22 -1.70
N LEU A 228 13.10 1.55 -0.44
CA LEU A 228 13.52 2.88 -0.04
C LEU A 228 14.91 3.21 -0.57
N ARG A 229 15.02 4.34 -1.29
CA ARG A 229 16.23 4.84 -1.94
C ARG A 229 16.41 6.31 -1.61
N TYR A 230 17.63 6.81 -1.72
CA TYR A 230 17.94 8.20 -1.40
C TYR A 230 17.10 9.20 -2.20
N LYS A 231 16.81 8.94 -3.48
CA LYS A 231 15.94 9.82 -4.29
C LYS A 231 14.52 10.01 -3.76
N HIS A 232 14.03 9.14 -2.87
CA HIS A 232 12.70 9.26 -2.26
C HIS A 232 12.72 10.06 -0.97
N ILE A 233 13.89 10.56 -0.54
CA ILE A 233 14.03 11.35 0.67
C ILE A 233 14.62 12.70 0.34
N GLU A 234 14.03 13.75 0.89
CA GLU A 234 14.62 15.08 0.93
C GLU A 234 15.07 15.33 2.37
N LEU A 235 16.39 15.38 2.59
CA LEU A 235 16.98 15.67 3.90
C LEU A 235 17.24 17.18 3.98
N VAL A 236 16.86 17.82 5.08
CA VAL A 236 16.86 19.28 5.20
C VAL A 236 17.40 19.69 6.57
N LEU A 237 18.29 20.68 6.57
CA LEU A 237 18.72 21.38 7.78
C LEU A 237 17.87 22.64 7.96
N PHE A 238 17.53 22.97 9.20
CA PHE A 238 16.71 24.11 9.57
C PHE A 238 17.44 24.95 10.60
N ARG A 239 17.39 26.27 10.41
CA ARG A 239 18.03 27.22 11.32
C ARG A 239 17.32 27.17 12.67
N THR A 240 18.10 27.21 13.73
CA THR A 240 17.61 27.29 15.10
C THR A 240 18.26 28.44 15.84
N VAL A 241 17.66 28.81 16.98
CA VAL A 241 18.17 29.88 17.85
C VAL A 241 19.36 29.39 18.68
N ASP A 242 19.27 28.17 19.22
CA ASP A 242 20.19 27.66 20.26
C ASP A 242 21.21 26.62 19.75
N ALA A 243 21.12 26.25 18.47
CA ALA A 243 22.01 25.29 17.83
C ALA A 243 22.32 25.72 16.38
N PRO A 244 23.42 25.24 15.77
CA PRO A 244 23.75 25.56 14.38
C PRO A 244 22.62 25.24 13.41
N TRP A 245 21.92 24.13 13.65
CA TRP A 245 20.74 23.70 12.91
C TRP A 245 20.01 22.55 13.63
N LYS A 246 18.76 22.32 13.24
CA LYS A 246 18.04 21.04 13.41
C LYS A 246 17.93 20.33 12.08
N ILE A 247 17.85 19.00 12.11
CA ILE A 247 17.71 18.19 10.90
C ILE A 247 16.29 17.61 10.84
N GLY A 248 15.80 17.41 9.63
CA GLY A 248 14.54 16.73 9.36
C GLY A 248 14.56 16.19 7.94
N TYR A 249 13.59 15.34 7.61
CA TYR A 249 13.47 14.83 6.26
C TYR A 249 12.01 14.70 5.83
N ARG A 250 11.79 14.81 4.53
CA ARG A 250 10.53 14.45 3.88
C ARG A 250 10.72 13.14 3.14
N LEU A 251 9.86 12.17 3.42
CA LEU A 251 9.78 10.93 2.67
C LEU A 251 8.68 11.03 1.61
N ASP A 252 9.04 10.90 0.34
CA ASP A 252 8.11 10.79 -0.78
C ASP A 252 7.57 9.36 -0.84
N GLN A 253 6.29 9.17 -0.49
CA GLN A 253 5.69 7.85 -0.45
C GLN A 253 5.15 7.42 -1.82
N THR A 254 6.05 6.97 -2.71
CA THR A 254 5.66 6.54 -4.07
C THR A 254 4.78 5.28 -4.06
N TRP A 255 4.99 4.36 -3.11
CA TRP A 255 4.32 3.05 -3.08
C TRP A 255 3.18 2.94 -2.05
N VAL A 256 2.46 4.03 -1.80
CA VAL A 256 1.25 3.98 -0.96
C VAL A 256 0.20 3.08 -1.59
N LYS A 257 -0.56 2.38 -0.75
CA LYS A 257 -1.67 1.56 -1.22
C LYS A 257 -2.65 2.42 -2.01
N ASN A 258 -3.07 1.91 -3.17
CA ASN A 258 -4.03 2.55 -4.08
C ASN A 258 -3.50 3.82 -4.75
N ASN A 259 -2.20 4.15 -4.63
CA ASN A 259 -1.61 5.14 -5.49
C ASN A 259 -1.42 4.54 -6.89
N VAL A 260 -2.29 4.93 -7.82
CA VAL A 260 -2.24 4.51 -9.23
C VAL A 260 -1.40 5.44 -10.09
N ASP A 261 -1.04 6.61 -9.55
CA ASP A 261 -0.24 7.63 -10.22
C ASP A 261 1.13 7.76 -9.52
N PRO A 262 2.20 7.18 -10.08
CA PRO A 262 3.51 7.21 -9.45
C PRO A 262 4.12 8.62 -9.36
N GLU A 263 3.64 9.57 -10.17
CA GLU A 263 4.09 10.97 -10.12
C GLU A 263 3.40 11.74 -8.98
N ASN A 264 2.29 11.23 -8.45
CA ASN A 264 1.63 11.79 -7.30
C ASN A 264 2.39 11.47 -6.00
N THR A 265 3.34 12.34 -5.66
CA THR A 265 4.11 12.30 -4.40
C THR A 265 3.50 13.16 -3.29
N ALA A 266 2.27 13.67 -3.46
CA ALA A 266 1.62 14.56 -2.49
C ALA A 266 1.42 13.93 -1.09
N LEU A 267 1.61 12.61 -0.96
CA LEU A 267 1.60 11.86 0.30
C LEU A 267 2.99 11.84 0.98
N GLY A 268 3.71 12.95 0.91
CA GLY A 268 4.99 13.11 1.59
C GLY A 268 4.79 13.18 3.11
N ALA A 269 5.63 12.47 3.88
CA ALA A 269 5.64 12.60 5.34
C ALA A 269 6.89 13.38 5.77
N ALA A 270 6.69 14.56 6.37
CA ALA A 270 7.74 15.33 6.99
C ALA A 270 7.98 14.81 8.42
N ILE A 271 9.23 14.46 8.72
CA ILE A 271 9.67 13.96 10.01
C ILE A 271 10.76 14.88 10.51
N TRP A 272 10.50 15.50 11.65
CA TRP A 272 11.47 16.30 12.39
C TRP A 272 12.24 15.41 13.32
N ASP A 273 13.54 15.62 13.42
CA ASP A 273 14.30 14.94 14.44
C ASP A 273 14.00 15.51 15.82
N CYS A 274 14.24 14.69 16.83
CA CYS A 274 14.13 15.10 18.22
C CYS A 274 15.41 14.77 18.97
N ASP A 275 15.56 15.37 20.14
CA ASP A 275 16.77 15.23 20.98
C ASP A 275 16.84 13.86 21.68
N GLU A 276 15.78 13.05 21.62
CA GLU A 276 15.77 11.69 22.15
C GLU A 276 16.29 10.67 21.11
N PRO A 277 17.41 9.97 21.38
CA PRO A 277 18.03 9.06 20.40
C PRO A 277 17.11 7.95 19.87
N LEU A 278 16.09 7.55 20.64
CA LEU A 278 15.11 6.53 20.24
C LEU A 278 14.17 7.00 19.12
N TYR A 279 13.99 8.31 18.94
CA TYR A 279 13.17 8.87 17.88
C TYR A 279 13.97 9.75 16.92
N ALA A 280 15.30 9.72 17.01
CA ALA A 280 16.24 10.47 16.20
C ALA A 280 16.40 9.89 14.77
N GLY A 281 15.28 9.76 14.04
CA GLY A 281 15.22 9.14 12.72
C GLY A 281 16.06 9.85 11.65
N ALA A 282 16.19 11.18 11.72
CA ALA A 282 16.96 11.93 10.74
C ALA A 282 18.47 11.76 10.98
N LEU A 283 18.92 11.71 12.24
CA LEU A 283 20.30 11.35 12.57
C LEU A 283 20.64 9.89 12.18
N LEU A 284 19.72 8.94 12.36
CA LEU A 284 19.92 7.57 11.87
C LEU A 284 20.09 7.54 10.35
N LEU A 285 19.25 8.27 9.61
CA LEU A 285 19.36 8.41 8.16
C LEU A 285 20.67 9.09 7.76
N LEU A 286 21.08 10.15 8.44
CA LEU A 286 22.33 10.86 8.21
C LEU A 286 23.53 9.93 8.37
N ALA A 287 23.56 9.12 9.44
CA ALA A 287 24.61 8.12 9.65
C ALA A 287 24.68 7.10 8.51
N LEU A 288 23.51 6.64 8.03
CA LEU A 288 23.44 5.74 6.88
C LEU A 288 24.00 6.40 5.61
N ALA A 289 23.62 7.66 5.37
CA ALA A 289 24.01 8.43 4.20
C ALA A 289 25.51 8.74 4.16
N ILE A 290 26.11 9.14 5.29
CA ILE A 290 27.55 9.40 5.40
C ILE A 290 28.33 8.12 5.14
N THR A 291 27.94 7.01 5.79
CA THR A 291 28.58 5.70 5.61
C THR A 291 28.51 5.23 4.16
N ASP A 292 27.45 5.63 3.45
CA ASP A 292 27.22 5.25 2.06
C ASP A 292 27.91 6.19 1.06
N GLY A 293 28.55 7.27 1.52
CA GLY A 293 29.05 8.34 0.64
C GLY A 293 27.94 8.95 -0.21
N ALA A 294 26.71 9.01 0.32
CA ALA A 294 25.53 9.41 -0.42
C ALA A 294 25.32 10.92 -0.44
N LEU A 295 25.89 11.66 0.52
CA LEU A 295 25.76 13.11 0.61
C LEU A 295 26.77 13.82 -0.31
N PHE A 296 26.29 14.80 -1.06
CA PHE A 296 27.12 15.63 -1.92
C PHE A 296 27.87 16.66 -1.08
N GLY A 297 29.17 16.80 -1.34
CA GLY A 297 30.01 17.81 -0.70
C GLY A 297 30.52 17.45 0.70
N TYR A 298 30.18 16.27 1.23
CA TYR A 298 30.65 15.82 2.54
C TYR A 298 31.35 14.46 2.45
N SER A 299 32.55 14.41 3.02
CA SER A 299 33.41 13.23 3.02
C SER A 299 33.42 12.47 4.35
N SER A 300 33.01 13.14 5.44
CA SER A 300 32.99 12.57 6.79
C SER A 300 31.89 13.20 7.65
N ALA A 301 31.64 12.62 8.82
CA ALA A 301 30.73 13.21 9.79
C ALA A 301 31.25 14.55 10.33
N ALA A 302 32.55 14.67 10.59
CA ALA A 302 33.14 15.91 11.10
C ALA A 302 32.90 17.08 10.13
N ASP A 303 33.21 16.85 8.85
CA ASP A 303 32.96 17.78 7.73
C ASP A 303 31.48 18.21 7.67
N PHE A 304 30.56 17.26 7.84
CA PHE A 304 29.13 17.56 7.87
C PHE A 304 28.71 18.43 9.05
N PHE A 305 29.21 18.16 10.27
CA PHE A 305 28.82 18.90 11.47
C PHE A 305 29.42 20.32 11.53
N GLU A 306 30.42 20.64 10.71
CA GLU A 306 30.93 22.00 10.52
C GLU A 306 30.05 22.87 9.61
N GLN A 307 29.05 22.28 8.93
CA GLN A 307 28.16 23.02 8.04
C GLN A 307 27.31 24.06 8.78
N VAL A 308 27.24 25.27 8.20
CA VAL A 308 26.38 26.36 8.65
C VAL A 308 25.37 26.71 7.57
N ILE A 309 24.10 26.95 7.93
CA ILE A 309 23.11 27.42 6.97
C ILE A 309 23.50 28.84 6.50
N PRO A 310 23.58 29.10 5.18
CA PRO A 310 23.99 30.41 4.66
C PRO A 310 23.16 31.57 5.25
N PRO A 311 23.79 32.75 5.51
CA PRO A 311 23.07 33.93 5.97
C PRO A 311 21.89 34.28 5.06
N GLY A 312 20.75 34.65 5.65
CA GLY A 312 19.51 34.94 4.91
C GLY A 312 18.67 33.70 4.54
N CYS A 313 19.19 32.48 4.75
CA CYS A 313 18.43 31.24 4.59
C CYS A 313 17.96 30.68 5.95
N ASN A 314 16.72 30.17 5.99
CA ASN A 314 16.14 29.49 7.16
C ASN A 314 16.24 27.96 7.07
N GLN A 315 16.52 27.45 5.88
CA GLN A 315 16.68 26.01 5.63
C GLN A 315 17.75 25.77 4.57
N LEU A 316 18.38 24.60 4.64
CA LEU A 316 19.34 24.10 3.65
C LEU A 316 18.95 22.66 3.29
N PRO A 317 18.27 22.45 2.14
CA PRO A 317 18.06 21.13 1.58
C PRO A 317 19.41 20.52 1.19
N LEU A 318 19.66 19.30 1.65
CA LEU A 318 20.89 18.57 1.35
C LEU A 318 20.76 17.82 0.03
N ARG A 319 21.83 17.83 -0.75
CA ARG A 319 21.88 17.16 -2.04
C ARG A 319 22.50 15.76 -1.91
N TRP A 320 21.88 14.79 -2.57
CA TRP A 320 22.47 13.47 -2.76
C TRP A 320 23.46 13.45 -3.93
N ASN A 321 24.51 12.63 -3.83
CA ASN A 321 25.36 12.28 -4.96
C ASN A 321 24.54 11.55 -6.04
N ASP A 322 24.74 11.90 -7.31
CA ASP A 322 23.97 11.34 -8.42
C ASP A 322 24.08 9.81 -8.49
N LYS A 323 25.26 9.26 -8.13
CA LYS A 323 25.51 7.81 -8.05
C LYS A 323 24.70 7.11 -6.93
N ALA A 324 24.29 7.84 -5.91
CA ALA A 324 23.58 7.30 -4.74
C ALA A 324 22.06 7.38 -4.87
N LEU A 325 21.51 8.21 -5.77
CA LEU A 325 20.06 8.43 -5.91
C LEU A 325 19.24 7.14 -6.02
N ASN A 326 19.73 6.18 -6.81
CA ASN A 326 19.06 4.89 -7.02
C ASN A 326 19.55 3.80 -6.05
N ARG A 327 20.48 4.08 -5.14
CA ARG A 327 20.95 3.08 -4.17
C ARG A 327 19.90 2.88 -3.08
N CYS A 328 19.67 1.63 -2.70
CA CYS A 328 18.78 1.30 -1.59
C CYS A 328 19.43 1.70 -0.26
N ILE A 329 18.65 2.33 0.62
CA ILE A 329 19.13 2.73 1.95
C ILE A 329 19.25 1.49 2.85
N ILE A 330 18.23 0.63 2.81
CA ILE A 330 18.14 -0.58 3.62
C ILE A 330 18.70 -1.77 2.84
N ARG A 331 19.85 -2.27 3.28
CA ARG A 331 20.62 -3.32 2.59
C ARG A 331 21.00 -4.48 3.49
N HIS A 332 21.35 -5.61 2.88
CA HIS A 332 21.84 -6.77 3.59
C HIS A 332 23.15 -6.47 4.31
N THR A 333 23.26 -6.96 5.53
CA THR A 333 24.47 -6.86 6.36
C THR A 333 24.98 -8.24 6.68
N THR A 334 26.29 -8.41 6.62
CA THR A 334 27.00 -9.64 6.97
C THR A 334 28.17 -9.31 7.89
N ALA A 335 28.83 -10.34 8.44
CA ALA A 335 30.09 -10.15 9.17
C ALA A 335 31.20 -9.49 8.32
N LYS A 336 31.13 -9.60 6.99
CA LYS A 336 32.07 -8.99 6.04
C LYS A 336 31.73 -7.53 5.70
N GLY A 337 30.61 -7.01 6.20
CA GLY A 337 30.12 -5.67 5.89
C GLY A 337 28.77 -5.66 5.17
N VAL A 338 28.45 -4.53 4.55
CA VAL A 338 27.17 -4.24 3.91
C VAL A 338 27.21 -4.67 2.44
N SER A 339 26.23 -5.46 2.00
CA SER A 339 26.05 -5.81 0.59
C SER A 339 25.37 -4.67 -0.17
N GLU A 340 25.54 -4.62 -1.49
CA GLU A 340 24.68 -3.78 -2.36
C GLU A 340 23.28 -4.38 -2.54
N ASP A 341 23.10 -5.65 -2.18
CA ASP A 341 21.79 -6.27 -2.17
C ASP A 341 20.88 -5.62 -1.13
N LEU A 342 19.70 -5.22 -1.58
CA LEU A 342 18.65 -4.69 -0.72
C LEU A 342 18.12 -5.72 0.26
N LEU A 343 17.68 -5.26 1.44
CA LEU A 343 17.00 -6.10 2.40
C LEU A 343 15.58 -6.40 1.92
N LEU A 344 15.27 -7.68 1.78
CA LEU A 344 13.96 -8.14 1.32
C LEU A 344 12.95 -8.19 2.45
N LYS A 345 11.68 -7.94 2.14
CA LYS A 345 10.57 -8.08 3.08
C LYS A 345 10.56 -9.44 3.79
N GLU A 346 10.91 -10.50 3.09
CA GLU A 346 10.87 -11.87 3.62
C GLU A 346 11.94 -12.14 4.69
N ARG A 347 12.97 -11.29 4.77
CA ARG A 347 14.06 -11.38 5.75
C ARG A 347 13.99 -10.30 6.84
N TYR A 348 13.20 -9.25 6.62
CA TYR A 348 12.82 -8.27 7.63
C TYR A 348 11.67 -8.83 8.48
#